data_AF-A0A1V1UY13-F1
#
_entry.id   AF-A0A1V1UY13-F1
#
_cell.length_a   1.000
_cell.length_b   1.000
_cell.length_c   1.000
_cell.angle_alpha   90.00
_cell.angle_beta   90.00
_cell.angle_gamma   90.00
#
_symmetry.space_group_name_H-M   'P 1'
#
loop_
_entity.id
_entity.type
_entity.pdbx_description
1 polymer ?
#
loop_
_entity_poly.entity_id
_entity_poly.type
_entity_poly.pdbx_seq_one_letter_code
_entity_poly.pdbx_strand_id
1 'polypeptide(L)' 'MNQPPSTPDPAAVAALERFKAQRVTAIYRLDLIAKGAVISYEDGTPVDMASEKARLEQMVADMDRRIAQLERTLV' A
#
# COMPACT_ATOMS: atom_id res chain seq x y z
N MET A 1 -15.59 -36.15 -11.23
CA MET A 1 -16.42 -34.96 -10.98
C MET A 1 -15.55 -33.76 -11.28
N ASN A 2 -15.83 -33.02 -12.36
CA ASN A 2 -15.13 -31.76 -12.64
C ASN A 2 -15.75 -30.69 -11.75
N GLN A 3 -15.02 -30.26 -10.73
CA GLN A 3 -15.40 -29.06 -9.97
C GLN A 3 -15.28 -27.86 -10.93
N PRO A 4 -16.32 -27.03 -11.10
CA PRO A 4 -16.19 -25.81 -11.88
C PRO A 4 -15.08 -24.94 -11.27
N PRO A 5 -14.35 -24.14 -12.07
CA PRO A 5 -13.36 -23.22 -11.52
C PRO A 5 -14.04 -22.35 -10.47
N SER A 6 -13.59 -22.48 -9.23
CA SER A 6 -14.05 -21.66 -8.12
C SER A 6 -13.78 -20.20 -8.46
N THR A 7 -14.83 -19.40 -8.63
CA THR A 7 -14.73 -17.95 -8.78
C THR A 7 -13.85 -17.41 -7.64
N PRO A 8 -12.87 -16.52 -7.93
CA PRO A 8 -12.02 -15.94 -6.90
C PRO A 8 -12.86 -15.26 -5.82
N ASP A 9 -12.48 -15.40 -4.56
CA ASP A 9 -13.18 -14.77 -3.44
C ASP A 9 -13.27 -13.24 -3.66
N PRO A 10 -14.47 -12.66 -3.79
CA PRO A 10 -14.63 -11.22 -4.05
C PRO A 10 -14.02 -10.35 -2.95
N ALA A 11 -13.97 -10.83 -1.71
CA ALA A 11 -13.34 -10.10 -0.61
C ALA A 11 -11.81 -10.02 -0.79
N ALA A 12 -11.18 -11.10 -1.27
CA ALA A 12 -9.76 -11.15 -1.58
C ALA A 12 -9.41 -10.22 -2.75
N VAL A 13 -10.23 -10.19 -3.81
CA VAL A 13 -10.07 -9.26 -4.93
C VAL A 13 -10.18 -7.80 -4.45
N ALA A 14 -11.20 -7.47 -3.65
CA ALA A 14 -11.36 -6.13 -3.11
C ALA A 14 -10.22 -5.73 -2.15
N ALA A 15 -9.65 -6.68 -1.41
CA ALA A 15 -8.46 -6.43 -0.58
C ALA A 15 -7.22 -6.13 -1.44
N LEU A 16 -7.01 -6.90 -2.52
CA LEU A 16 -5.90 -6.70 -3.45
C LEU A 16 -5.93 -5.29 -4.06
N GLU A 17 -7.09 -4.87 -4.57
CA GLU A 17 -7.24 -3.53 -5.16
C GLU A 17 -6.98 -2.41 -4.15
N ARG A 18 -7.47 -2.57 -2.90
CA ARG A 18 -7.21 -1.61 -1.83
C ARG A 18 -5.72 -1.52 -1.49
N PHE A 19 -5.01 -2.64 -1.41
CA PHE A 19 -3.56 -2.62 -1.14
C PHE A 19 -2.77 -2.01 -2.29
N LYS A 20 -3.15 -2.26 -3.55
CA LYS A 20 -2.55 -1.61 -4.72
C LYS A 20 -2.73 -0.09 -4.66
N ALA A 21 -3.93 0.40 -4.38
CA ALA A 21 -4.21 1.83 -4.26
C ALA A 21 -3.42 2.50 -3.11
N GLN A 22 -3.36 1.85 -1.94
CA GLN A 22 -2.59 2.34 -0.80
C GLN A 22 -1.09 2.39 -1.09
N ARG A 23 -0.56 1.35 -1.74
CA ARG A 23 0.85 1.29 -2.16
C ARG A 23 1.21 2.42 -3.12
N VAL A 24 0.40 2.64 -4.16
CA VAL A 24 0.63 3.73 -5.13
C VAL A 24 0.65 5.08 -4.42
N THR A 25 -0.30 5.30 -3.51
CA THR A 25 -0.36 6.54 -2.72
C THR A 25 0.89 6.73 -1.85
N ALA A 26 1.39 5.66 -1.22
CA ALA A 26 2.60 5.70 -0.41
C ALA A 26 3.84 6.07 -1.24
N ILE A 27 3.99 5.46 -2.41
CA ILE A 27 5.08 5.72 -3.35
C ILE A 27 5.03 7.17 -3.83
N TYR A 28 3.84 7.68 -4.16
CA TYR A 28 3.67 9.07 -4.54
C TYR A 28 4.09 10.03 -3.42
N ARG A 29 3.74 9.73 -2.16
CA ARG A 29 4.19 10.54 -1.01
C ARG A 29 5.71 10.50 -0.82
N LEU A 30 6.33 9.32 -1.00
CA LEU A 30 7.79 9.20 -0.94
C LEU A 30 8.48 10.04 -2.02
N ASP A 31 7.93 10.06 -3.24
CA ASP A 31 8.43 10.91 -4.33
C ASP A 31 8.32 12.40 -4.00
N LEU A 32 7.18 12.84 -3.42
CA LEU A 32 7.02 14.22 -2.96
C LEU A 32 8.04 14.59 -1.86
N ILE A 33 8.25 13.70 -0.89
CA ILE A 33 9.27 13.91 0.16
C ILE A 33 10.66 14.00 -0.45
N ALA A 34 10.99 13.14 -1.41
CA ALA A 34 12.27 13.21 -2.13
C ALA A 34 12.46 14.52 -2.90
N LYS A 35 11.36 15.16 -3.34
CA LYS A 35 11.34 16.49 -3.96
C LYS A 35 11.34 17.66 -2.96
N GLY A 36 11.40 17.38 -1.65
CA GLY A 36 11.47 18.39 -0.60
C GLY A 36 10.11 18.83 -0.04
N ALA A 37 9.03 18.09 -0.30
CA ALA A 37 7.76 18.36 0.34
C ALA A 37 7.85 18.12 1.86
N VAL A 38 7.24 19.02 2.63
CA VAL A 38 7.13 18.92 4.09
C VAL A 38 5.67 18.76 4.49
N ILE A 39 5.44 18.06 5.59
CA ILE A 39 4.11 17.80 6.14
C ILE A 39 4.05 18.42 7.53
N SER A 40 2.92 19.04 7.85
CA SER A 40 2.58 19.47 9.19
C SER A 40 1.29 18.78 9.63
N TYR A 41 1.15 18.56 10.93
CA TYR A 41 -0.14 18.23 11.54
C TYR A 41 -1.12 19.41 11.40
N GLU A 42 -2.39 19.18 11.69
CA GLU A 42 -3.44 20.20 11.56
C GLU A 42 -3.20 21.43 12.44
N ASP A 43 -2.52 21.26 13.57
CA ASP A 43 -2.09 22.33 14.49
C ASP A 43 -0.83 23.09 14.02
N GLY A 44 -0.29 22.73 12.85
CA GLY A 44 0.93 23.32 12.29
C GLY A 44 2.23 22.69 12.79
N THR A 45 2.18 21.76 13.75
CA THR A 45 3.37 21.06 14.24
C THR A 45 4.05 20.32 13.08
N PRO A 46 5.35 20.52 12.83
CA PRO A 46 6.03 19.84 11.73
C PRO A 46 6.14 18.34 12.02
N VAL A 47 5.93 17.53 10.98
CA VAL A 47 6.20 16.10 11.03
C VAL A 47 7.72 15.87 10.93
N ASP A 48 8.24 14.91 11.69
CA ASP A 48 9.59 14.40 11.45
C ASP A 48 9.61 13.64 10.11
N MET A 49 10.14 14.32 9.09
CA MET A 49 10.15 13.80 7.72
C MET A 49 11.02 12.55 7.57
N ALA A 50 12.04 12.35 8.41
CA ALA A 50 12.86 11.13 8.37
C ALA A 50 12.05 9.93 8.88
N SER A 51 11.36 10.11 10.01
CA SER A 51 10.46 9.09 10.54
C SER A 51 9.27 8.81 9.61
N GLU A 52 8.69 9.84 8.99
CA GLU A 52 7.57 9.66 8.05
C GLU A 52 8.00 8.93 6.78
N LYS A 53 9.20 9.23 6.25
CA LYS A 53 9.77 8.48 5.13
C LYS A 53 9.94 7.00 5.50
N ALA A 54 10.55 6.70 6.65
CA ALA A 54 10.74 5.32 7.09
C ALA A 54 9.41 4.58 7.28
N ARG A 55 8.38 5.26 7.82
CA ARG A 55 7.03 4.70 7.95
C ARG A 55 6.43 4.36 6.58
N LEU A 56 6.55 5.26 5.61
CA LEU A 56 6.03 5.05 4.26
C LEU A 56 6.77 3.91 3.53
N GLU A 57 8.10 3.82 3.66
CA GLU A 57 8.89 2.71 3.11
C GLU A 57 8.46 1.36 3.71
N GLN A 58 8.26 1.31 5.03
CA GLN A 58 7.77 0.11 5.71
C GLN A 58 6.35 -0.27 5.25
N MET A 59 5.48 0.72 5.03
CA MET A 59 4.13 0.51 4.51
C MET A 59 4.16 -0.07 3.10
N VAL A 60 5.01 0.45 2.21
CA VAL A 60 5.19 -0.10 0.85
C VAL A 60 5.64 -1.55 0.90
N ALA A 61 6.68 -1.86 1.68
CA ALA A 61 7.19 -3.22 1.81
C ALA A 61 6.14 -4.19 2.38
N ASP A 62 5.30 -3.73 3.31
CA ASP A 62 4.20 -4.55 3.82
C ASP A 62 3.11 -4.80 2.76
N MET A 63 2.72 -3.76 2.03
CA MET A 63 1.75 -3.89 0.94
C MET A 63 2.27 -4.80 -0.18
N ASP A 64 3.55 -4.69 -0.55
CA ASP A 64 4.18 -5.58 -1.53
C ASP A 64 4.06 -7.06 -1.14
N ARG A 65 4.34 -7.39 0.13
CA ARG A 65 4.20 -8.76 0.64
C ARG A 65 2.75 -9.25 0.57
N ARG A 66 1.78 -8.42 0.98
CA ARG A 66 0.35 -8.76 0.97
C ARG A 66 -0.21 -8.91 -0.44
N ILE A 67 0.17 -8.02 -1.35
CA ILE A 67 -0.20 -8.07 -2.77
C ILE A 67 0.33 -9.37 -3.38
N ALA A 68 1.63 -9.66 -3.23
CA ALA A 68 2.23 -10.88 -3.77
C ALA A 68 1.56 -12.15 -3.21
N GLN A 69 1.17 -12.14 -1.94
CA GLN A 69 0.45 -13.27 -1.34
C GLN A 69 -0.95 -13.44 -1.94
N LEU A 70 -1.72 -12.37 -2.06
CA LEU A 70 -3.07 -12.41 -2.63
C LEU A 70 -3.05 -12.78 -4.12
N GLU A 71 -2.12 -12.23 -4.89
CA GLU A 71 -1.96 -12.56 -6.30
C GLU A 71 -1.71 -14.06 -6.47
N ARG A 72 -0.80 -14.66 -5.70
CA ARG A 72 -0.57 -16.12 -5.72
C ARG A 72 -1.80 -16.97 -5.36
N THR A 73 -2.72 -16.44 -4.56
CA THR A 73 -3.93 -17.16 -4.15
C THR A 73 -5.08 -17.00 -5.13
N LEU A 74 -5.04 -15.95 -5.97
CA LEU A 74 -6.10 -15.63 -6.94
C LEU A 74 -5.81 -16.13 -8.36
N VAL A 75 -4.57 -16.56 -8.66
CA VAL A 75 -4.19 -17.26 -9.90
C VAL A 75 -4.45 -18.77 -9.75
#